data_AF-A0A524HC38-F1
#
_entry.id   AF-A0A524HC38-F1
#
_cell.length_a   1.000
_cell.length_b   1.000
_cell.length_c   1.000
_cell.angle_alpha   90.00
_cell.angle_beta   90.00
_cell.angle_gamma   90.00
#
_symmetry.space_group_name_H-M   'P 1'
#
loop_
_entity.id
_entity.type
_entity.pdbx_description
1 polymer ?
#
loop_
_entity_poly.entity_id
_entity_poly.type
_entity_poly.pdbx_seq_one_letter_code
_entity_poly.pdbx_strand_id
1 'polypeptide(L)'
;MDMTSLFLQRYDVLNNFYLAGIWDTVPQDLMRQRPHPRVNSIAWIMWHLVRVEDAGLNRFVMDGSQVLDESDWMQRMNVPWRHNGGEMTLAGVDELSRMVDLPALRAYSQAV
;
A
#
# COMPACT_ATOMS: atom_id res chain seq x y z
N MET A 1 -20.27 -15.42 16.76
CA MET A 1 -19.45 -14.58 15.86
C MET A 1 -18.79 -13.55 16.75
N ASP A 2 -17.47 -13.57 16.86
CA ASP A 2 -16.72 -12.57 17.61
C ASP A 2 -16.41 -11.35 16.73
N MET A 3 -15.89 -10.28 17.35
CA MET A 3 -15.57 -9.03 16.64
C MET A 3 -14.53 -9.22 15.55
N THR A 4 -13.55 -10.10 15.77
CA THR A 4 -12.52 -10.45 14.79
C THR A 4 -13.15 -11.10 13.54
N SER A 5 -14.06 -12.05 13.74
CA SER A 5 -14.78 -12.71 12.65
C SER A 5 -15.64 -11.72 11.84
N LEU A 6 -16.25 -10.74 12.51
CA LEU A 6 -17.02 -9.69 11.83
C LEU A 6 -16.13 -8.76 10.99
N PHE A 7 -14.96 -8.39 11.52
CA PHE A 7 -13.96 -7.58 10.79
C PHE A 7 -13.45 -8.32 9.55
N LEU A 8 -13.07 -9.59 9.71
CA LEU A 8 -12.49 -10.41 8.64
C LEU A 8 -13.44 -10.60 7.44
N GLN A 9 -14.77 -10.62 7.65
CA GLN A 9 -15.74 -10.69 6.56
C GLN A 9 -15.61 -9.56 5.53
N ARG A 10 -15.14 -8.38 5.93
CA ARG A 10 -14.92 -7.25 5.02
C ARG A 10 -13.46 -7.12 4.62
N TYR A 11 -12.56 -7.35 5.57
CA TYR A 11 -11.13 -7.29 5.36
C TYR A 11 -10.66 -8.30 4.30
N ASP A 12 -11.09 -9.57 4.40
CA ASP A 12 -10.68 -10.62 3.47
C ASP A 12 -11.16 -10.34 2.06
N VAL A 13 -12.38 -9.84 1.90
CA VAL A 13 -12.93 -9.50 0.57
C VAL A 13 -12.18 -8.29 -0.01
N LEU A 14 -11.87 -7.29 0.81
CA LEU A 14 -11.06 -6.15 0.38
C LEU A 14 -9.69 -6.60 -0.14
N ASN A 15 -8.94 -7.35 0.66
CA ASN A 15 -7.57 -7.73 0.34
C ASN A 15 -7.50 -8.80 -0.75
N ASN A 16 -8.27 -9.88 -0.62
CA ASN A 16 -8.12 -11.06 -1.47
C ASN A 16 -8.93 -10.99 -2.77
N PHE A 17 -9.95 -10.14 -2.88
CA PHE A 17 -10.72 -9.97 -4.10
C PHE A 17 -10.47 -8.62 -4.77
N TYR A 18 -10.74 -7.51 -4.06
CA TYR A 18 -10.65 -6.19 -4.68
C TYR A 18 -9.20 -5.76 -4.92
N LEU A 19 -8.36 -5.73 -3.89
CA LEU A 19 -6.96 -5.27 -4.01
C LEU A 19 -6.11 -6.27 -4.80
N ALA A 20 -6.25 -7.58 -4.54
CA ALA A 20 -5.63 -8.62 -5.36
C ALA A 20 -6.02 -8.49 -6.85
N GLY A 21 -7.31 -8.27 -7.13
CA GLY A 21 -7.80 -8.06 -8.49
C GLY A 21 -7.16 -6.85 -9.18
N ILE A 22 -6.92 -5.75 -8.48
CA ILE A 22 -6.21 -4.58 -9.04
C ILE A 22 -4.80 -4.96 -9.50
N TRP A 23 -4.06 -5.72 -8.68
CA TRP A 23 -2.71 -6.17 -9.03
C TRP A 23 -2.66 -7.06 -10.27
N ASP A 24 -3.72 -7.82 -10.53
CA ASP A 24 -3.78 -8.76 -11.65
C ASP A 24 -4.40 -8.15 -12.92
N THR A 25 -5.26 -7.15 -12.79
CA THR A 25 -6.04 -6.60 -13.90
C THR A 25 -5.52 -5.27 -14.44
N VAL A 26 -4.79 -4.49 -13.64
CA VAL A 26 -4.30 -3.17 -14.05
C VAL A 26 -2.84 -3.27 -14.53
N PRO A 27 -2.56 -3.00 -15.82
CA PRO A 27 -1.20 -2.89 -16.32
C PRO A 27 -0.33 -1.91 -15.52
N GLN A 28 0.94 -2.24 -15.30
CA GLN A 28 1.85 -1.45 -14.46
C GLN A 28 2.03 -0.01 -14.95
N ASP A 29 2.03 0.22 -16.26
CA ASP A 29 2.09 1.55 -16.85
C ASP A 29 0.84 2.37 -16.51
N LEU A 30 -0.35 1.77 -16.54
CA LEU A 30 -1.59 2.41 -16.10
C LEU A 30 -1.61 2.65 -14.59
N MET A 31 -1.01 1.78 -13.78
CA MET A 31 -0.95 1.98 -12.32
C MET A 31 -0.23 3.27 -11.95
N ARG A 32 0.76 3.67 -12.75
CA ARG A 32 1.58 4.88 -12.52
C ARG A 32 0.93 6.16 -13.03
N GLN A 33 -0.06 6.04 -13.91
CA GLN A 33 -0.72 7.18 -14.52
C GLN A 33 -1.66 7.89 -13.54
N ARG A 34 -1.84 9.18 -13.78
CA ARG A 34 -2.78 10.03 -13.06
C ARG A 34 -3.76 10.59 -14.10
N PRO A 35 -5.05 10.23 -14.06
CA PRO A 35 -6.01 10.73 -15.03
C PRO A 35 -6.30 12.23 -14.86
N HIS A 36 -5.90 12.82 -13.73
CA HIS A 36 -5.99 14.24 -13.47
C HIS A 36 -4.83 14.74 -12.58
N PRO A 37 -4.29 15.95 -12.78
CA PRO A 37 -3.17 16.48 -11.97
C PRO A 37 -3.46 16.66 -10.47
N ARG A 38 -4.70 16.46 -10.03
CA ARG A 38 -5.13 16.61 -8.63
C ARG A 38 -5.57 15.30 -7.96
N VAL A 39 -5.38 14.15 -8.61
CA VAL A 39 -5.68 12.83 -8.03
C VAL A 39 -4.42 12.02 -7.85
N ASN A 40 -4.46 11.00 -7.00
CA ASN A 40 -3.32 10.10 -6.81
C ASN A 40 -3.33 8.98 -7.87
N SER A 41 -2.16 8.44 -8.19
CA SER A 41 -2.04 7.26 -9.05
C SER A 41 -2.49 6.01 -8.28
N ILE A 42 -2.80 4.93 -9.00
CA ILE A 42 -3.10 3.63 -8.37
C ILE A 42 -1.87 3.14 -7.60
N ALA A 43 -0.66 3.29 -8.15
CA ALA A 43 0.58 2.93 -7.48
C ALA A 43 0.72 3.61 -6.11
N TRP A 44 0.43 4.92 -6.04
CA TRP A 44 0.45 5.65 -4.78
C TRP A 44 -0.65 5.19 -3.82
N ILE A 45 -1.87 4.94 -4.33
CA ILE A 45 -2.99 4.48 -3.49
C ILE A 45 -2.67 3.11 -2.87
N MET A 46 -2.14 2.16 -3.66
CA MET A 46 -1.77 0.85 -3.15
C MET A 46 -0.67 0.95 -2.09
N TRP A 47 0.35 1.78 -2.31
CA TRP A 47 1.39 2.06 -1.33
C TRP A 47 0.84 2.72 -0.06
N HIS A 48 -0.03 3.72 -0.21
CA HIS A 48 -0.64 4.42 0.91
C HIS A 48 -1.47 3.48 1.79
N LEU A 49 -2.31 2.65 1.18
CA LEU A 49 -3.17 1.70 1.88
C LEU A 49 -2.34 0.73 2.73
N VAL A 50 -1.35 0.06 2.13
CA VAL A 50 -0.50 -0.89 2.88
C VAL A 50 0.29 -0.20 3.99
N ARG A 51 0.78 1.04 3.77
CA ARG A 51 1.49 1.80 4.82
C ARG A 51 0.58 2.21 5.97
N VAL A 52 -0.67 2.58 5.69
CA VAL A 52 -1.68 2.88 6.72
C VAL A 52 -2.02 1.61 7.50
N GLU A 53 -2.22 0.50 6.80
CA GLU A 53 -2.58 -0.77 7.41
C GLU A 53 -1.48 -1.32 8.31
N ASP A 54 -0.24 -1.34 7.83
CA ASP A 54 0.90 -1.82 8.61
C ASP A 54 1.10 -0.99 9.89
N ALA A 55 1.04 0.34 9.78
CA ALA A 55 1.09 1.20 10.96
C ALA A 55 -0.14 1.03 11.87
N GLY A 56 -1.34 0.92 11.31
CA GLY A 56 -2.58 0.80 12.06
C GLY A 56 -2.68 -0.50 12.83
N LEU A 57 -2.60 -1.62 12.11
CA LEU A 57 -2.83 -2.95 12.66
C LEU A 57 -1.60 -3.45 13.43
N ASN A 58 -0.43 -3.49 12.80
CA ASN A 58 0.74 -4.09 13.47
C ASN A 58 1.24 -3.22 14.62
N ARG A 59 1.34 -1.91 14.43
CA ARG A 59 1.85 -1.03 15.51
C ARG A 59 0.80 -0.67 16.55
N PHE A 60 -0.43 -0.29 16.18
CA PHE A 60 -1.39 0.26 17.17
C PHE A 60 -2.40 -0.75 17.69
N VAL A 61 -2.83 -1.74 16.89
CA VAL A 61 -3.76 -2.78 17.36
C VAL A 61 -3.00 -3.91 18.05
N MET A 62 -1.90 -4.38 17.46
CA MET A 62 -1.12 -5.52 17.96
C MET A 62 0.05 -5.14 18.89
N ASP A 63 0.36 -3.85 19.02
CA ASP A 63 1.52 -3.32 19.76
C ASP A 63 2.89 -3.93 19.32
N GLY A 64 3.01 -4.27 18.03
CA GLY A 64 4.20 -4.85 17.42
C GLY A 64 5.04 -3.88 16.58
N SER A 65 6.07 -4.42 15.92
CA SER A 65 6.81 -3.71 14.85
C SER A 65 5.94 -3.59 13.59
N GLN A 66 6.22 -2.58 12.78
CA GLN A 66 5.68 -2.53 11.42
C GLN A 66 6.46 -3.53 10.56
N VAL A 67 5.77 -4.26 9.69
CA VAL A 67 6.40 -5.15 8.70
C VAL A 67 7.40 -4.36 7.85
N LEU A 68 7.16 -3.06 7.60
CA LEU A 68 8.12 -2.18 6.90
C LEU A 68 9.54 -2.21 7.51
N ASP A 69 9.65 -2.36 8.83
CA ASP A 69 10.92 -2.38 9.55
C ASP A 69 11.68 -3.69 9.38
N GLU A 70 11.05 -4.67 8.73
CA GLU A 70 11.60 -5.99 8.46
C GLU A 70 12.09 -6.06 7.01
N SER A 71 13.05 -6.96 6.73
CA SER A 71 13.39 -7.39 5.35
C SER A 71 13.65 -6.28 4.31
N ASP A 72 14.16 -5.13 4.75
CA ASP A 72 14.59 -3.98 3.92
C ASP A 72 13.53 -3.51 2.90
N TRP A 73 12.24 -3.53 3.27
CA TRP A 73 11.14 -3.22 2.35
C TRP A 73 11.24 -1.84 1.69
N MET A 74 11.71 -0.82 2.40
CA MET A 74 11.93 0.52 1.80
C MET A 74 12.92 0.47 0.64
N GLN A 75 14.02 -0.29 0.78
CA GLN A 75 15.01 -0.47 -0.27
C GLN A 75 14.43 -1.29 -1.43
N ARG A 76 13.74 -2.40 -1.12
CA ARG A 76 13.14 -3.28 -2.14
C ARG A 76 12.07 -2.58 -2.98
N MET A 77 11.22 -1.78 -2.34
CA MET A 77 10.21 -0.97 -3.02
C MET A 77 10.79 0.28 -3.69
N ASN A 78 12.06 0.60 -3.48
CA ASN A 78 12.68 1.84 -3.93
C ASN A 78 11.87 3.08 -3.48
N VAL A 79 11.53 3.16 -2.19
CA VAL A 79 10.82 4.31 -1.60
C VAL A 79 11.60 4.90 -0.43
N PRO A 80 11.90 6.21 -0.43
CA PRO A 80 12.60 6.87 0.67
C PRO A 80 11.67 7.27 1.82
N TRP A 81 10.35 7.19 1.63
CA TRP A 81 9.37 7.66 2.61
C TRP A 81 8.96 6.56 3.58
N ARG A 82 9.31 6.74 4.85
CA ARG A 82 8.82 5.89 5.94
C ARG A 82 7.34 6.13 6.27
N HIS A 83 6.86 7.37 6.14
CA HIS A 83 5.47 7.72 6.46
C HIS A 83 4.48 7.14 5.44
N ASN A 84 3.18 7.28 5.68
CA ASN A 84 2.11 6.79 4.81
C ASN A 84 1.66 7.79 3.72
N GLY A 85 2.22 9.01 3.70
CA GLY A 85 1.93 10.00 2.66
C GLY A 85 0.70 10.89 2.89
N GLY A 86 0.14 10.94 4.10
CA GLY A 86 -1.03 11.78 4.42
C GLY A 86 -0.90 13.27 4.02
N GLU A 87 0.32 13.81 3.97
CA GLU A 87 0.61 15.20 3.55
C GLU A 87 1.52 15.27 2.31
N MET A 88 1.58 14.18 1.54
CA MET A 88 2.45 14.14 0.36
C MET A 88 1.94 15.10 -0.72
N THR A 89 2.84 15.95 -1.22
CA THR A 89 2.53 16.88 -2.30
C THR A 89 2.26 16.13 -3.61
N LEU A 90 1.56 16.76 -4.56
CA LEU A 90 1.30 16.16 -5.87
C LEU A 90 2.61 15.83 -6.63
N ALA A 91 3.67 16.62 -6.43
CA ALA A 91 4.99 16.32 -6.97
C ALA A 91 5.63 15.09 -6.30
N GLY A 92 5.44 14.92 -4.98
CA GLY A 92 5.84 13.70 -4.28
C GLY A 92 5.06 12.47 -4.74
N VAL A 93 3.77 12.63 -5.04
CA VAL A 93 2.96 11.58 -5.66
C VAL A 93 3.54 11.20 -7.02
N ASP A 94 3.91 12.18 -7.86
CA ASP A 94 4.54 11.92 -9.16
C ASP A 94 5.90 11.21 -9.02
N GLU A 95 6.70 11.61 -8.04
CA GLU A 95 8.00 10.99 -7.76
C GLU A 95 7.82 9.53 -7.33
N LEU A 96 6.97 9.28 -6.33
CA LEU A 96 6.66 7.92 -5.86
C LEU A 96 6.12 7.05 -7.01
N SER A 97 5.14 7.57 -7.76
CA SER A 97 4.52 6.85 -8.87
C SER A 97 5.52 6.47 -9.95
N ARG A 98 6.59 7.25 -10.13
CA ARG A 98 7.65 6.97 -11.10
C ARG A 98 8.64 5.93 -10.57
N MET A 99 9.04 6.05 -9.30
CA MET A 99 10.19 5.31 -8.77
C MET A 99 9.84 3.99 -8.09
N VAL A 100 8.63 3.84 -7.54
CA VAL A 100 8.27 2.66 -6.74
C VAL A 100 8.37 1.38 -7.55
N ASP A 101 8.99 0.35 -6.98
CA ASP A 101 9.02 -0.99 -7.53
C ASP A 101 7.67 -1.68 -7.23
N LEU A 102 6.84 -1.84 -8.27
CA LEU A 102 5.48 -2.38 -8.14
C LEU A 102 5.45 -3.86 -7.73
N PRO A 103 6.31 -4.76 -8.27
CA PRO A 103 6.44 -6.12 -7.75
C PRO A 103 6.78 -6.18 -6.26
N ALA A 104 7.74 -5.38 -5.80
CA ALA A 104 8.11 -5.33 -4.39
C ALA A 104 6.99 -4.75 -3.52
N LEU A 105 6.26 -3.74 -4.01
CA LEU A 105 5.10 -3.18 -3.33
C LEU A 105 3.97 -4.21 -3.19
N ARG A 106 3.70 -5.01 -4.24
CA ARG A 106 2.74 -6.11 -4.16
C ARG A 106 3.18 -7.16 -3.13
N ALA A 107 4.47 -7.52 -3.12
CA ALA A 107 5.00 -8.48 -2.15
C ALA A 107 4.94 -7.94 -0.71
N TYR A 108 5.20 -6.65 -0.51
CA TYR A 108 5.05 -6.00 0.80
C TYR A 108 3.59 -6.01 1.27
N SER A 109 2.64 -5.73 0.37
CA SER A 109 1.20 -5.83 0.64
C SER A 109 0.71 -7.23 1.00
N GLN A 110 1.46 -8.28 0.66
CA GLN A 110 1.14 -9.67 1.05
C GLN A 110 1.83 -10.08 2.36
N ALA A 111 2.83 -9.31 2.81
CA ALA A 111 3.57 -9.56 4.04
C ALA A 111 2.97 -8.80 5.23
N VAL A 112 2.30 -7.66 4.97
CA VAL A 112 1.42 -6.95 5.91
C VAL A 112 0.13 -7.73 6.09
#